data_AF-A0A965TUQ2-F1
#
_entry.id   AF-A0A965TUQ2-F1
#
_cell.length_a   1.000
_cell.length_b   1.000
_cell.length_c   1.000
_cell.angle_alpha   90.00
_cell.angle_beta   90.00
_cell.angle_gamma   90.00
#
_symmetry.space_group_name_H-M   'P 1'
#
loop_
_entity.id
_entity.type
_entity.pdbx_description
1 polymer ?
#
loop_
_entity_poly.entity_id
_entity_poly.type
_entity_poly.pdbx_seq_one_letter_code
_entity_poly.pdbx_strand_id
1 'polypeptide(L)'
;MDLKDMWTDITRRQYRRDKLKYASDLTDKEWEVLGPILPGPSSRGRPRRVDLRSVVEAIFYVLESGCQWRMVPDSFPPRSTVQRYFYTWCRDGTWKQINHFVLMRAREEIGREASPSAGVIDSQSVKTTEDESVRFFVYGFGSHASFMR
;
A
#
# COMPACT_ATOMS: atom_id res chain seq x y z
N MET A 1 -16.97 -22.60 -17.09
CA MET A 1 -15.63 -22.00 -16.95
C MET A 1 -14.98 -22.69 -15.77
N ASP A 2 -14.02 -23.56 -16.03
CA ASP A 2 -13.33 -24.33 -15.00
C ASP A 2 -12.25 -23.46 -14.33
N LEU A 3 -12.14 -23.53 -13.00
CA LEU A 3 -11.13 -22.78 -12.22
C LEU A 3 -9.68 -23.15 -12.60
N LYS A 4 -9.48 -24.31 -13.24
CA LYS A 4 -8.16 -24.75 -13.75
C LYS A 4 -7.69 -23.95 -14.98
N ASP A 5 -8.60 -23.30 -15.71
CA ASP A 5 -8.29 -22.51 -16.91
C ASP A 5 -7.98 -21.04 -16.61
N MET A 6 -8.08 -20.59 -15.35
CA MET A 6 -7.78 -19.20 -14.97
C MET A 6 -6.27 -18.90 -14.94
N TRP A 7 -5.44 -19.93 -14.78
CA TRP A 7 -3.98 -19.84 -14.66
C TRP A 7 -3.29 -20.34 -15.95
N THR A 8 -3.53 -19.64 -17.06
CA THR A 8 -2.91 -19.92 -18.37
C THR A 8 -1.52 -19.28 -18.48
N ASP A 9 -0.70 -19.72 -19.45
CA ASP A 9 0.59 -19.08 -19.76
C ASP A 9 0.48 -17.57 -20.03
N ILE A 10 -0.70 -17.11 -20.47
CA ILE A 10 -1.01 -15.69 -20.71
C ILE A 10 -1.11 -14.93 -19.39
N THR A 11 -1.93 -15.41 -18.44
CA THR A 11 -2.06 -14.76 -17.12
C THR A 11 -0.76 -14.87 -16.32
N ARG A 12 -0.02 -15.99 -16.43
CA ARG A 12 1.30 -16.16 -15.80
C ARG A 12 2.35 -15.14 -16.27
N ARG A 13 2.31 -14.74 -17.55
CA ARG A 13 3.17 -13.66 -18.08
C ARG A 13 2.78 -12.29 -17.53
N GLN A 14 1.50 -12.05 -17.30
CA GLN A 14 1.01 -10.78 -16.73
C GLN A 14 1.41 -10.62 -15.26
N TYR A 15 1.33 -11.70 -14.47
CA TYR A 15 1.70 -11.70 -13.05
C TYR A 15 3.17 -12.04 -12.77
N ARG A 16 4.02 -12.11 -13.82
CA ARG A 16 5.43 -12.45 -13.63
C ARG A 16 6.19 -11.27 -12.99
N ARG A 17 6.73 -11.50 -11.79
CA ARG A 17 7.44 -10.51 -10.98
C ARG A 17 8.94 -10.81 -10.84
N ASP A 18 9.48 -11.75 -11.62
CA ASP A 18 10.84 -12.29 -11.50
C ASP A 18 11.98 -11.24 -11.62
N LYS A 19 11.69 -10.07 -12.19
CA LYS A 19 12.67 -8.99 -12.38
C LYS A 19 12.68 -7.95 -11.25
N LEU A 20 11.74 -8.05 -10.32
CA LEU A 20 11.62 -7.13 -9.20
C LEU A 20 12.54 -7.57 -8.05
N LYS A 21 13.00 -6.61 -7.25
CA LYS A 21 13.87 -6.91 -6.12
C LYS A 21 13.10 -7.59 -5.00
N TYR A 22 11.89 -7.10 -4.72
CA TYR A 22 10.92 -7.74 -3.86
C TYR A 22 9.65 -8.04 -4.66
N ALA A 23 8.95 -9.12 -4.30
CA ALA A 23 7.66 -9.46 -4.92
C ALA A 23 6.63 -8.32 -4.77
N SER A 24 6.76 -7.52 -3.72
CA SER A 24 5.95 -6.35 -3.40
C SER A 24 6.28 -5.07 -4.16
N ASP A 25 7.42 -5.02 -4.87
CA ASP A 25 7.82 -3.81 -5.59
C ASP A 25 6.88 -3.57 -6.77
N LEU A 26 6.84 -2.35 -7.29
CA LEU A 26 6.00 -2.03 -8.44
C LEU A 26 6.75 -2.31 -9.74
N THR A 27 6.06 -2.87 -10.72
CA THR A 27 6.51 -2.83 -12.11
C THR A 27 6.45 -1.39 -12.62
N ASP A 28 7.20 -1.09 -13.68
CA ASP A 28 7.19 0.25 -14.27
C ASP A 28 5.79 0.66 -14.75
N LYS A 29 5.02 -0.29 -15.29
CA LYS A 29 3.64 -0.06 -15.73
C LYS A 29 2.70 0.26 -14.57
N GLU A 30 2.82 -0.46 -13.45
CA GLU A 30 2.04 -0.15 -12.24
C GLU A 30 2.44 1.22 -11.69
N TRP A 31 3.72 1.58 -11.76
CA TRP A 31 4.21 2.89 -11.35
C TRP A 31 3.73 4.03 -12.26
N GLU A 32 3.65 3.83 -13.57
CA GLU A 32 3.09 4.81 -14.51
C GLU A 32 1.64 5.16 -14.19
N VAL A 33 0.88 4.18 -13.67
CA VAL A 33 -0.50 4.39 -13.23
C VAL A 33 -0.57 5.08 -11.87
N LEU A 34 0.26 4.64 -10.91
CA LEU A 34 0.18 5.10 -9.52
C LEU A 34 0.88 6.45 -9.28
N GLY A 35 2.06 6.65 -9.87
CA GLY A 35 2.93 7.80 -9.65
C GLY A 35 2.24 9.16 -9.82
N PRO A 36 1.43 9.38 -10.88
CA PRO A 36 0.70 10.64 -11.09
C PRO A 36 -0.34 10.98 -10.01
N ILE A 37 -0.82 10.00 -9.25
CA ILE A 37 -1.83 10.20 -8.19
C ILE A 37 -1.17 10.74 -6.92
N LEU A 38 0.12 10.46 -6.74
CA LEU A 38 0.84 10.85 -5.54
C LEU A 38 0.98 12.37 -5.45
N PRO A 39 0.98 12.94 -4.23
CA PRO A 39 1.12 14.37 -4.06
C PRO A 39 2.43 14.86 -4.68
N GLY A 40 2.29 15.87 -5.54
CA GLY A 40 3.39 16.58 -6.16
C GLY A 40 4.33 17.22 -5.11
N PRO A 41 5.50 17.69 -5.55
CA PRO A 41 6.39 18.42 -4.67
C PRO A 41 5.68 19.66 -4.12
N SER A 42 5.79 19.89 -2.81
CA SER A 42 5.29 21.12 -2.19
C SER A 42 6.02 22.34 -2.77
N SER A 43 5.28 23.39 -3.10
CA SER A 43 5.85 24.69 -3.51
C SER A 43 6.48 25.47 -2.36
N ARG A 44 6.21 25.06 -1.10
CA ARG A 44 6.75 25.66 0.11
C ARG A 44 7.59 24.67 0.91
N GLY A 45 8.64 25.17 1.56
CA GLY A 45 9.51 24.41 2.45
C GLY A 45 10.69 23.74 1.74
N ARG A 46 11.36 22.81 2.43
CA ARG A 46 12.52 22.10 1.89
C ARG A 46 12.08 21.17 0.74
N PRO A 47 12.72 21.23 -0.44
CA PRO A 47 12.42 20.33 -1.54
C PRO A 47 12.52 18.85 -1.12
N ARG A 48 11.60 18.04 -1.62
CA ARG A 48 11.61 16.59 -1.42
C ARG A 48 12.83 15.99 -2.12
N ARG A 49 13.68 15.29 -1.36
CA ARG A 49 14.85 14.55 -1.89
C ARG A 49 14.64 13.04 -1.98
N VAL A 50 13.61 12.53 -1.33
CA VAL A 50 13.32 11.09 -1.35
C VAL A 50 12.57 10.73 -2.63
N ASP A 51 12.94 9.61 -3.23
CA ASP A 51 12.18 8.99 -4.30
C ASP A 51 10.88 8.42 -3.75
N LEU A 52 9.74 8.84 -4.33
CA LEU A 52 8.44 8.37 -3.86
C LEU A 52 8.17 6.92 -4.25
N ARG A 53 8.73 6.43 -5.36
CA ARG A 53 8.55 5.03 -5.75
C ARG A 53 9.11 4.12 -4.68
N SER A 54 10.36 4.37 -4.29
CA SER A 54 11.03 3.67 -3.19
C SER A 54 10.27 3.75 -1.86
N VAL A 55 9.56 4.85 -1.59
CA VAL A 55 8.71 4.98 -0.39
C VAL A 55 7.46 4.12 -0.49
N VAL A 56 6.78 4.12 -1.65
CA VAL A 56 5.58 3.30 -1.88
C VAL A 56 5.93 1.82 -1.84
N GLU A 57 7.00 1.40 -2.53
CA GLU A 57 7.48 0.01 -2.54
C GLU A 57 7.85 -0.46 -1.14
N ALA A 58 8.49 0.38 -0.32
CA ALA A 58 8.75 0.07 1.09
C ALA A 58 7.47 -0.11 1.92
N ILE A 59 6.41 0.68 1.62
CA ILE A 59 5.12 0.53 2.30
C ILE A 59 4.43 -0.76 1.84
N PHE A 60 4.44 -1.07 0.55
CA PHE A 60 3.89 -2.32 0.03
C PHE A 60 4.64 -3.53 0.58
N TYR A 61 5.96 -3.46 0.72
CA TYR A 61 6.74 -4.49 1.38
C TYR A 61 6.24 -4.76 2.80
N VAL A 62 6.03 -3.72 3.61
CA VAL A 62 5.50 -3.87 4.98
C VAL A 62 4.08 -4.44 4.96
N LEU A 63 3.21 -3.98 4.06
CA LEU A 63 1.82 -4.42 3.99
C LEU A 63 1.69 -5.87 3.51
N GLU A 64 2.51 -6.30 2.56
CA GLU A 64 2.49 -7.67 2.01
C GLU A 64 3.17 -8.66 2.94
N SER A 65 4.34 -8.32 3.49
CA SER A 65 5.07 -9.20 4.40
C SER A 65 4.50 -9.25 5.81
N GLY A 66 3.73 -8.22 6.22
CA GLY A 66 3.30 -8.04 7.60
C GLY A 66 4.45 -7.78 8.60
N CYS A 67 5.66 -7.50 8.11
CA CYS A 67 6.81 -7.34 8.99
C CYS A 67 6.69 -6.08 9.87
N GLN A 68 7.32 -6.12 11.04
CA GLN A 68 7.44 -4.93 11.87
C GLN A 68 8.26 -3.88 11.13
N TRP A 69 7.91 -2.59 11.30
CA TRP A 69 8.65 -1.51 10.66
C TRP A 69 10.16 -1.56 10.88
N ARG A 70 10.64 -2.03 12.05
CA ARG A 70 12.08 -2.16 12.36
C ARG A 70 12.80 -3.21 11.51
N MET A 71 12.07 -4.11 10.87
CA MET A 71 12.56 -5.16 10.00
C MET A 71 12.55 -4.77 8.52
N VAL A 72 12.13 -3.54 8.19
CA VAL A 72 12.21 -3.03 6.81
C VAL A 72 13.67 -3.07 6.36
N PRO A 73 14.00 -3.70 5.22
CA PRO A 73 15.36 -3.79 4.72
C PRO A 73 16.00 -2.42 4.51
N ASP A 74 17.30 -2.32 4.82
CA ASP A 74 18.10 -1.08 4.66
C ASP A 74 18.25 -0.63 3.20
N SER A 75 17.84 -1.46 2.24
CA SER A 75 17.79 -1.08 0.84
C SER A 75 16.68 -0.07 0.51
N PHE A 76 15.69 0.07 1.40
CA PHE A 76 14.63 1.07 1.26
C PHE A 76 15.06 2.41 1.88
N PRO A 77 14.33 3.51 1.61
CA PRO A 77 14.56 4.76 2.31
C PRO A 77 14.49 4.57 3.84
N PRO A 78 15.12 5.45 4.64
CA PRO A 78 15.14 5.30 6.08
C PRO A 78 13.74 5.08 6.64
N ARG A 79 13.57 4.03 7.47
CA ARG A 79 12.28 3.62 8.06
C ARG A 79 11.47 4.79 8.62
N SER A 80 12.12 5.74 9.31
CA SER A 80 11.46 6.93 9.86
C SER A 80 10.84 7.83 8.78
N THR A 81 11.48 7.92 7.61
CA THR A 81 10.94 8.60 6.44
C THR A 81 9.74 7.86 5.87
N VAL A 82 9.84 6.54 5.67
CA VAL A 82 8.74 5.71 5.14
C VAL A 82 7.52 5.80 6.06
N GLN A 83 7.71 5.61 7.37
CA GLN A 83 6.64 5.76 8.37
C GLN A 83 6.00 7.16 8.33
N ARG A 84 6.81 8.22 8.25
CA ARG A 84 6.30 9.59 8.16
C ARG A 84 5.39 9.76 6.95
N TYR A 85 5.78 9.26 5.78
CA TYR A 85 4.93 9.29 4.59
C TYR A 85 3.66 8.49 4.79
N PHE A 86 3.76 7.25 5.27
CA PHE A 86 2.62 6.39 5.53
C PHE A 86 1.57 7.09 6.42
N TYR A 87 1.98 7.58 7.60
CA TYR A 87 1.05 8.24 8.53
C TYR A 87 0.53 9.57 8.01
N THR A 88 1.35 10.34 7.27
CA THR A 88 0.89 11.59 6.66
C THR A 88 -0.22 11.31 5.65
N TRP A 89 0.01 10.34 4.76
CA TRP A 89 -0.95 9.94 3.72
C TRP A 89 -2.21 9.26 4.25
N CYS A 90 -2.11 8.59 5.41
CA CYS A 90 -3.29 8.10 6.11
C CYS A 90 -4.14 9.26 6.63
N ARG A 91 -3.49 10.30 7.18
CA ARG A 91 -4.16 11.44 7.81
C ARG A 91 -4.77 12.40 6.80
N ASP A 92 -4.07 12.69 5.71
CA ASP A 92 -4.54 13.62 4.67
C ASP A 92 -5.47 12.97 3.63
N GLY A 93 -5.65 11.64 3.69
CA GLY A 93 -6.54 10.90 2.80
C GLY A 93 -5.92 10.47 1.47
N THR A 94 -4.63 10.73 1.23
CA THR A 94 -3.91 10.30 0.03
C THR A 94 -4.06 8.79 -0.21
N TRP A 95 -3.96 7.95 0.84
CA TRP A 95 -4.16 6.50 0.67
C TRP A 95 -5.57 6.12 0.24
N LYS A 96 -6.59 6.87 0.69
CA LYS A 96 -7.98 6.65 0.26
C LYS A 96 -8.14 7.02 -1.21
N GLN A 97 -7.52 8.10 -1.65
CA GLN A 97 -7.54 8.52 -3.07
C GLN A 97 -6.85 7.50 -3.97
N ILE A 98 -5.66 7.01 -3.57
CA ILE A 98 -4.93 5.96 -4.30
C ILE A 98 -5.78 4.70 -4.41
N ASN A 99 -6.31 4.20 -3.29
CA ASN A 99 -7.12 2.99 -3.28
C ASN A 99 -8.37 3.14 -4.16
N HIS A 100 -9.06 4.29 -4.04
CA HIS A 100 -10.21 4.58 -4.87
C HIS A 100 -9.86 4.58 -6.36
N PHE A 101 -8.78 5.24 -6.77
CA PHE A 101 -8.36 5.26 -8.17
C PHE A 101 -8.02 3.86 -8.71
N VAL A 102 -7.23 3.07 -7.95
CA VAL A 102 -6.87 1.71 -8.35
C VAL A 102 -8.12 0.82 -8.46
N LEU A 103 -9.06 0.96 -7.53
CA LEU A 103 -10.33 0.24 -7.57
C LEU A 103 -11.16 0.60 -8.80
N MET A 104 -11.27 1.89 -9.13
CA MET A 104 -12.00 2.37 -10.31
C MET A 104 -11.41 1.75 -11.59
N ARG A 105 -10.08 1.81 -11.75
CA ARG A 105 -9.36 1.22 -12.89
C ARG A 105 -9.59 -0.29 -13.00
N ALA A 106 -9.42 -1.01 -11.89
CA ALA A 106 -9.62 -2.46 -11.88
C ALA A 106 -11.05 -2.86 -12.26
N ARG A 107 -12.05 -2.06 -11.90
CA ARG A 107 -13.45 -2.28 -12.30
C ARG A 107 -13.67 -2.04 -13.78
N GLU A 108 -13.14 -0.94 -14.31
CA GLU A 108 -13.25 -0.61 -15.74
C GLU A 108 -12.60 -1.70 -16.61
N GLU A 109 -11.45 -2.24 -16.20
CA GLU A 109 -10.75 -3.32 -16.91
C GLU A 109 -11.55 -4.62 -16.99
N ILE A 110 -12.37 -4.93 -15.98
CA ILE A 110 -13.26 -6.11 -15.97
C ILE A 110 -14.66 -5.78 -16.52
N GLY A 111 -14.83 -4.63 -17.18
CA GLY A 111 -16.08 -4.21 -17.82
C GLY A 111 -17.20 -3.81 -16.83
N ARG A 112 -16.84 -3.47 -15.59
CA ARG A 112 -17.77 -2.99 -14.57
C ARG A 112 -17.74 -1.46 -14.48
N GLU A 113 -18.86 -0.90 -14.05
CA GLU A 113 -18.95 0.53 -13.76
C GLU A 113 -17.97 0.91 -12.64
N ALA A 114 -17.31 2.03 -12.83
CA ALA A 114 -16.22 2.47 -11.98
C ALA A 114 -16.74 2.78 -10.56
N SER A 115 -17.89 3.45 -10.44
CA SER A 115 -18.54 3.65 -9.15
C SER A 115 -19.16 2.34 -8.62
N PRO A 116 -18.86 1.92 -7.37
CA PRO A 116 -19.53 0.77 -6.78
C PRO A 116 -21.01 1.02 -6.53
N SER A 117 -21.87 0.07 -6.94
CA SER A 117 -23.25 0.01 -6.46
C SER A 117 -23.35 -0.51 -5.00
N ALA A 118 -22.33 -1.22 -4.52
CA ALA A 118 -22.20 -1.71 -3.14
C ALA A 118 -20.72 -1.90 -2.75
N GLY A 119 -20.38 -1.69 -1.46
CA GLY A 119 -19.05 -1.93 -0.89
C GLY A 119 -19.09 -2.97 0.22
N VAL A 120 -18.21 -3.98 0.15
CA VAL A 120 -18.03 -4.99 1.22
C VAL A 120 -16.89 -4.54 2.11
N ILE A 121 -17.17 -4.36 3.40
CA ILE A 121 -16.16 -4.10 4.44
C ILE A 121 -16.09 -5.39 5.28
N ASP A 122 -15.01 -6.16 5.12
CA ASP A 122 -14.74 -7.32 5.98
C ASP A 122 -13.84 -6.87 7.14
N SER A 123 -14.27 -7.11 8.38
CA SER A 123 -13.47 -6.88 9.57
C SER A 123 -12.97 -8.22 10.08
N GLN A 124 -11.70 -8.56 9.81
CA GLN A 124 -11.09 -9.74 10.41
C GLN A 124 -10.50 -9.38 11.78
N SER A 125 -10.95 -10.09 12.81
CA SER A 125 -10.32 -10.06 14.14
C SER A 125 -9.31 -11.20 14.22
N VAL A 126 -8.04 -10.87 14.48
CA VAL A 126 -7.01 -11.87 14.81
C VAL A 126 -7.11 -12.13 16.31
N LYS A 127 -7.41 -13.37 16.71
CA LYS A 127 -7.33 -13.78 18.11
C LYS A 127 -5.86 -13.87 18.50
N THR A 128 -5.38 -12.96 19.33
CA THR A 128 -4.10 -13.10 20.00
C THR A 128 -4.30 -13.97 21.23
N THR A 129 -3.61 -15.11 21.32
CA THR A 129 -3.46 -15.85 22.58
C THR A 129 -2.75 -14.95 23.59
N GLU A 130 -3.31 -14.90 24.80
CA GLU A 130 -2.80 -14.14 25.93
C GLU A 130 -1.35 -14.57 26.23
N ASP A 131 -0.43 -13.62 26.08
CA ASP A 131 0.77 -13.54 26.91
C ASP A 131 1.01 -12.05 27.19
N GLU A 132 1.10 -11.74 28.47
CA GLU A 132 1.04 -10.42 29.07
C GLU A 132 2.20 -9.50 28.63
N SER A 133 2.01 -8.73 27.55
CA SER A 133 2.68 -7.44 27.38
C SER A 133 1.96 -6.60 26.31
N VAL A 134 1.02 -5.78 26.78
CA VAL A 134 0.11 -5.04 25.91
C VAL A 134 0.87 -3.92 25.17
N ARG A 135 1.25 -4.17 23.93
CA ARG A 135 1.42 -3.15 22.89
C ARG A 135 0.37 -3.39 21.81
N PHE A 136 -0.73 -2.65 21.88
CA PHE A 136 -1.73 -2.64 20.82
C PHE A 136 -1.14 -2.03 19.55
N PHE A 137 -0.93 -2.84 18.51
CA PHE A 137 -0.92 -2.38 17.13
C PHE A 137 -2.20 -2.84 16.47
N VAL A 138 -3.16 -1.93 16.35
CA VAL A 138 -4.33 -2.09 15.48
C VAL A 138 -4.10 -1.24 14.25
N TYR A 139 -4.10 -1.85 13.06
CA TYR A 139 -4.32 -1.13 11.81
C TYR A 139 -5.77 -0.65 11.80
N GLY A 140 -6.00 0.52 12.40
CA GLY A 140 -7.23 1.28 12.32
C GLY A 140 -6.93 2.62 11.70
N PHE A 141 -7.55 2.93 10.56
CA PHE A 141 -7.71 4.31 10.10
C PHE A 141 -8.56 5.04 11.15
N GLY A 142 -7.91 5.60 12.17
CA GLY A 142 -8.53 6.26 13.30
C GLY A 142 -7.57 7.28 13.87
N SER A 143 -7.91 8.56 13.66
CA SER A 143 -7.34 9.70 14.36
C SER A 143 -7.39 9.43 15.87
N HIS A 144 -6.23 9.35 16.52
CA HIS A 144 -6.07 9.87 17.88
C HIS A 144 -4.59 10.20 18.09
N ALA A 145 -4.26 11.47 17.82
CA ALA A 145 -3.13 12.10 18.46
C ALA A 145 -3.49 12.28 19.93
N SER A 146 -2.76 11.64 20.83
CA SER A 146 -2.67 12.11 22.20
C SER A 146 -1.22 12.19 22.62
N PHE A 147 -0.88 13.43 22.93
CA PHE A 147 0.27 13.98 23.60
C PHE A 147 0.62 13.20 24.88
N MET A 148 1.90 12.89 25.09
CA MET A 148 2.59 13.13 26.36
C MET A 148 4.11 12.86 26.28
N ARG A 149 4.82 13.88 26.78
CA ARG A 149 6.26 14.10 27.02
C ARG A 149 7.12 14.48 25.82
#